data_AF-A0A1J0EQ38-F1
#
_entry.id   AF-A0A1J0EQ38-F1
#
_cell.length_a   1.000
_cell.length_b   1.000
_cell.length_c   1.000
_cell.angle_alpha   90.00
_cell.angle_beta   90.00
_cell.angle_gamma   90.00
#
_symmetry.space_group_name_H-M   'P 1'
#
loop_
_entity.id
_entity.type
_entity.pdbx_description
1 polymer ?
#
loop_
_entity_poly.entity_id
_entity_poly.type
_entity_poly.pdbx_seq_one_letter_code
_entity_poly.pdbx_strand_id
1 'polypeptide(L)'
;MSATERFHEVANDSLVRISEHLWPGAKLALVVYEPGKPKLDIVLKDQGIDLNEVLSTLRRAGLSIDGDNAYKRDLLDSVVGSLALGAQNSNAPPAGHWGQRLWDIGREERAQTVGLLKALMKLTGVAGECEQIASNYSGTIDGVSEHGGDDHEDPSCAIFHRLYYAMFDARAAIAKATQ
;
A
#
# COMPACT_ATOMS: atom_id res chain seq x y z
N MET A 1 37.42 -32.08 19.01
CA MET A 1 36.47 -31.07 19.50
C MET A 1 36.57 -29.82 18.65
N SER A 2 35.56 -29.57 17.82
CA SER A 2 35.49 -28.39 16.95
C SER A 2 35.36 -27.09 17.78
N ALA A 3 35.61 -25.93 17.18
CA ALA A 3 35.43 -24.64 17.85
C ALA A 3 33.95 -24.43 18.25
N THR A 4 33.03 -24.92 17.43
CA THR A 4 31.59 -24.86 17.64
C THR A 4 31.15 -25.71 18.84
N GLU A 5 31.66 -26.95 18.96
CA GLU A 5 31.37 -27.83 20.11
C GLU A 5 31.85 -27.22 21.42
N ARG A 6 33.07 -26.66 21.44
CA ARG A 6 33.61 -25.96 22.62
C ARG A 6 32.78 -24.73 22.99
N PHE A 7 32.32 -23.98 22.00
CA PHE A 7 31.43 -22.84 22.23
C PHE A 7 30.10 -23.27 22.83
N HIS A 8 29.48 -24.34 22.30
CA HIS A 8 28.20 -24.84 22.82
C HIS A 8 28.30 -25.29 24.28
N GLU A 9 29.36 -25.99 24.65
CA GLU A 9 29.58 -26.47 26.02
C GLU A 9 29.77 -25.29 26.99
N VAL A 10 30.67 -24.36 26.68
CA VAL A 10 30.92 -23.16 27.51
C VAL A 10 29.69 -22.26 27.59
N ALA A 11 28.98 -22.06 26.48
CA ALA A 11 27.77 -21.26 26.45
C ALA A 11 26.70 -21.90 27.32
N ASN A 12 26.45 -23.21 27.19
CA ASN A 12 25.44 -23.91 27.98
C ASN A 12 25.73 -23.83 29.49
N ASP A 13 26.97 -24.11 29.92
CA ASP A 13 27.37 -24.00 31.33
C ASP A 13 27.18 -22.59 31.88
N SER A 14 27.53 -21.58 31.08
CA SER A 14 27.35 -20.18 31.45
C SER A 14 25.88 -19.80 31.55
N LEU A 15 25.04 -20.28 30.62
CA LEU A 15 23.61 -20.03 30.63
C LEU A 15 22.91 -20.68 31.83
N VAL A 16 23.33 -21.87 32.24
CA VAL A 16 22.85 -22.51 33.48
C VAL A 16 23.17 -21.65 34.69
N ARG A 17 24.42 -21.17 34.83
CA ARG A 17 24.79 -20.28 35.94
C ARG A 17 24.02 -18.96 35.93
N ILE A 18 23.76 -18.38 34.76
CA ILE A 18 22.95 -17.16 34.66
C ILE A 18 21.51 -17.45 35.10
N SER A 19 20.94 -18.59 34.69
CA SER A 19 19.55 -18.92 35.01
C SER A 19 19.31 -19.14 36.50
N GLU A 20 20.31 -19.62 37.25
CA GLU A 20 20.28 -19.73 38.72
C GLU A 20 20.11 -18.37 39.43
N HIS A 21 20.42 -17.26 38.76
CA HIS A 21 20.28 -15.90 39.29
C HIS A 21 19.03 -15.17 38.80
N LEU A 22 18.19 -15.81 37.97
CA LEU A 22 16.95 -15.22 37.47
C LEU A 22 15.77 -15.47 38.42
N TRP A 23 14.75 -14.61 38.34
CA TRP A 23 13.50 -14.81 39.08
C TRP A 23 12.70 -16.01 38.53
N PRO A 24 11.82 -16.63 39.34
CA PRO A 24 11.00 -17.75 38.89
C PRO A 24 10.20 -17.41 37.63
N GLY A 25 10.25 -18.32 36.64
CA GLY A 25 9.52 -18.18 35.37
C GLY A 25 10.20 -17.27 34.33
N ALA A 26 11.34 -16.65 34.64
CA ALA A 26 12.14 -15.95 33.65
C ALA A 26 12.53 -16.89 32.49
N LYS A 27 12.65 -16.32 31.30
CA LYS A 27 13.09 -17.02 30.09
C LYS A 27 14.36 -16.39 29.57
N LEU A 28 15.30 -17.22 29.13
CA LEU A 28 16.58 -16.79 28.62
C LEU A 28 16.72 -17.13 27.13
N ALA A 29 17.26 -16.17 26.38
CA ALA A 29 17.73 -16.35 25.01
C ALA A 29 19.05 -15.59 24.81
N LEU A 30 19.97 -16.23 24.11
CA LEU A 30 21.25 -15.67 23.67
C LEU A 30 21.29 -15.72 22.15
N VAL A 31 21.49 -14.55 21.54
CA VAL A 31 21.71 -14.41 20.10
C VAL A 31 23.13 -13.90 19.90
N VAL A 32 23.90 -14.62 19.10
CA VAL A 32 25.22 -14.21 18.63
C VAL A 32 25.13 -14.08 17.12
N TYR A 33 25.52 -12.92 16.59
CA TYR A 33 25.49 -12.65 15.15
C TYR A 33 26.70 -11.83 14.75
N GLU A 34 27.09 -11.94 13.48
CA GLU A 34 28.03 -11.03 12.83
C GLU A 34 27.27 -10.23 11.75
N PRO A 35 27.34 -8.88 11.76
CA PRO A 35 26.65 -8.07 10.76
C PRO A 35 26.95 -8.53 9.32
N GLY A 36 25.90 -8.81 8.55
CA GLY A 36 25.99 -9.23 7.14
C GLY A 36 26.38 -10.70 6.91
N LYS A 37 26.51 -11.53 7.95
CA LYS A 37 26.89 -12.95 7.82
C LYS A 37 25.91 -13.90 8.53
N PRO A 38 24.68 -14.06 7.98
CA PRO A 38 23.62 -14.84 8.64
C PRO A 38 23.96 -16.32 8.85
N LYS A 39 24.91 -16.88 8.07
CA LYS A 39 25.37 -18.26 8.24
C LYS A 39 26.16 -18.50 9.54
N LEU A 40 26.58 -17.43 10.22
CA LEU A 40 27.29 -17.48 11.49
C LEU A 40 26.38 -17.20 12.69
N ASP A 41 25.08 -16.98 12.46
CA ASP A 41 24.13 -16.68 13.52
C ASP A 41 23.94 -17.91 14.42
N ILE A 42 24.05 -17.70 15.73
CA ILE A 42 23.82 -18.71 16.75
C ILE A 42 22.69 -18.23 17.66
N VAL A 43 21.68 -19.07 17.84
CA VAL A 43 20.55 -18.81 18.74
C VAL A 43 20.46 -19.93 19.77
N LEU A 44 20.73 -19.61 21.03
CA LEU A 44 20.50 -20.50 22.18
C LEU A 44 19.32 -19.96 22.97
N LYS A 45 18.37 -20.82 23.32
CA LYS A 45 17.12 -20.37 23.94
C LYS A 45 16.48 -21.45 24.79
N ASP A 46 15.75 -21.02 25.81
CA ASP A 46 14.95 -21.93 26.63
C ASP A 46 13.91 -22.69 25.82
N GLN A 47 13.60 -23.90 26.30
CA GLN A 47 12.51 -24.69 25.76
C GLN A 47 11.17 -23.97 25.97
N GLY A 48 10.37 -23.90 24.90
CA GLY A 48 9.05 -23.26 24.92
C GLY A 48 9.08 -21.73 25.03
N ILE A 49 10.21 -21.07 24.78
CA ILE A 49 10.24 -19.60 24.71
C ILE A 49 9.36 -19.10 23.54
N ASP A 50 8.59 -18.04 23.81
CA ASP A 50 7.87 -17.30 22.77
C ASP A 50 8.78 -16.21 22.18
N LEU A 51 9.13 -16.34 20.89
CA LEU A 51 9.98 -15.38 20.21
C LEU A 51 9.30 -14.01 20.04
N ASN A 52 7.97 -13.93 20.08
CA ASN A 52 7.26 -12.65 20.06
C ASN A 52 7.47 -11.87 21.36
N GLU A 53 7.58 -12.55 22.50
CA GLU A 53 7.92 -11.92 23.78
C GLU A 53 9.38 -11.49 23.85
N VAL A 54 10.29 -12.26 23.23
CA VAL A 54 11.69 -11.83 23.04
C VAL A 54 11.73 -10.54 22.22
N LEU A 55 11.03 -10.50 21.08
CA LEU A 55 10.93 -9.30 20.25
C LEU A 55 10.34 -8.11 21.02
N SER A 56 9.29 -8.35 21.81
CA SER A 56 8.66 -7.32 22.65
C SER A 56 9.61 -6.79 23.72
N THR A 57 10.47 -7.66 24.28
CA THR A 57 11.52 -7.27 25.22
C THR A 57 12.58 -6.40 24.54
N LEU A 58 13.04 -6.77 23.35
CA LEU A 58 13.97 -5.95 22.56
C LEU A 58 13.39 -4.58 22.20
N ARG A 59 12.09 -4.52 21.85
CA ARG A 59 11.39 -3.25 21.59
C ARG A 59 11.36 -2.33 22.81
N ARG A 60 11.08 -2.87 24.00
CA ARG A 60 11.18 -2.12 25.26
C ARG A 60 12.62 -1.64 25.54
N ALA A 61 13.62 -2.33 25.02
CA ALA A 61 15.03 -1.95 25.12
C ALA A 61 15.53 -1.03 23.99
N GLY A 62 14.64 -0.51 23.14
CA GLY A 62 14.99 0.47 22.09
C GLY A 62 15.15 -0.10 20.68
N LEU A 63 14.80 -1.37 20.43
CA LEU A 63 14.68 -1.88 19.06
C LEU A 63 13.59 -1.10 18.32
N SER A 64 14.00 -0.26 17.38
CA SER A 64 13.10 0.58 16.60
C SER A 64 12.55 -0.12 15.35
N ILE A 65 11.30 0.21 15.03
CA ILE A 65 10.69 -0.12 13.74
C ILE A 65 11.22 0.74 12.58
N ASP A 66 12.03 1.75 12.85
CA ASP A 66 12.52 2.67 11.81
C ASP A 66 13.87 2.26 11.19
N GLY A 67 14.60 1.31 11.78
CA GLY A 67 15.86 0.81 11.22
C GLY A 67 15.69 -0.07 9.96
N ASP A 68 16.68 -0.12 9.07
CA ASP A 68 16.67 -1.02 7.91
C ASP A 68 16.67 -2.49 8.36
N ASN A 69 15.58 -3.20 8.04
CA ASN A 69 15.36 -4.58 8.41
C ASN A 69 14.64 -5.29 7.25
N ALA A 70 15.24 -6.34 6.73
CA ALA A 70 14.68 -7.15 5.65
C ALA A 70 13.25 -7.64 5.95
N TYR A 71 12.98 -8.05 7.20
CA TYR A 71 11.63 -8.47 7.62
C TYR A 71 10.57 -7.37 7.41
N LYS A 72 10.93 -6.10 7.60
CA LYS A 72 10.00 -4.98 7.36
C LYS A 72 9.74 -4.78 5.89
N ARG A 73 10.79 -4.87 5.06
CA ARG A 73 10.66 -4.78 3.61
C ARG A 73 9.74 -5.89 3.11
N ASP A 74 9.97 -7.13 3.54
CA ASP A 74 9.14 -8.28 3.16
C ASP A 74 7.68 -8.12 3.63
N LEU A 75 7.46 -7.58 4.84
CA LEU A 75 6.12 -7.30 5.35
C LEU A 75 5.43 -6.20 4.54
N LEU A 76 6.13 -5.10 4.25
CA LEU A 76 5.59 -3.99 3.45
C LEU A 76 5.31 -4.43 2.01
N ASP A 77 6.19 -5.24 1.41
CA ASP A 77 5.97 -5.82 0.09
C ASP A 77 4.74 -6.72 0.09
N SER A 78 4.52 -7.50 1.15
CA SER A 78 3.32 -8.31 1.34
C SER A 78 2.05 -7.45 1.48
N VAL A 79 2.14 -6.30 2.16
CA VAL A 79 1.04 -5.33 2.31
C VAL A 79 0.69 -4.71 0.95
N VAL A 80 1.69 -4.20 0.23
CA VAL A 80 1.54 -3.58 -1.09
C VAL A 80 0.99 -4.60 -2.08
N GLY A 81 1.52 -5.82 -2.08
CA GLY A 81 1.03 -6.91 -2.92
C GLY A 81 -0.43 -7.26 -2.64
N SER A 82 -0.81 -7.34 -1.36
CA SER A 82 -2.21 -7.63 -0.97
C SER A 82 -3.17 -6.53 -1.46
N LEU A 83 -2.80 -5.25 -1.31
CA LEU A 83 -3.59 -4.13 -1.82
C LEU A 83 -3.74 -4.16 -3.34
N ALA A 84 -2.63 -4.42 -4.06
CA ALA A 84 -2.62 -4.48 -5.52
C ALA A 84 -3.50 -5.62 -6.07
N LEU A 85 -3.37 -6.82 -5.47
CA LEU A 85 -4.21 -7.98 -5.82
C LEU A 85 -5.68 -7.73 -5.48
N GLY A 86 -5.95 -7.05 -4.37
CA GLY A 86 -7.27 -6.59 -3.97
C GLY A 86 -7.90 -5.68 -5.03
N ALA A 87 -7.18 -4.65 -5.45
CA ALA A 87 -7.61 -3.73 -6.51
C ALA A 87 -7.86 -4.44 -7.84
N GLN A 88 -7.12 -5.51 -8.14
CA GLN A 88 -7.34 -6.34 -9.33
C GLN A 88 -8.43 -7.39 -9.14
N ASN A 89 -8.97 -7.53 -7.93
CA ASN A 89 -9.90 -8.58 -7.54
C ASN A 89 -9.39 -9.99 -7.92
N SER A 90 -8.10 -10.25 -7.68
CA SER A 90 -7.42 -11.50 -8.03
C SER A 90 -6.70 -12.08 -6.82
N ASN A 91 -6.47 -13.40 -6.82
CA ASN A 91 -5.68 -14.10 -5.80
C ASN A 91 -6.06 -13.74 -4.34
N ALA A 92 -7.35 -13.88 -4.03
CA ALA A 92 -7.85 -13.61 -2.68
C ALA A 92 -7.11 -14.48 -1.64
N PRO A 93 -6.69 -13.90 -0.50
CA PRO A 93 -6.06 -14.66 0.57
C PRO A 93 -6.97 -15.80 1.08
N PRO A 94 -6.38 -16.89 1.61
CA PRO A 94 -7.15 -17.93 2.29
C PRO A 94 -7.93 -17.37 3.50
N ALA A 95 -9.04 -18.03 3.85
CA ALA A 95 -9.84 -17.64 5.00
C ALA A 95 -8.99 -17.60 6.30
N GLY A 96 -9.12 -16.51 7.06
CA GLY A 96 -8.36 -16.28 8.29
C GLY A 96 -6.93 -15.78 8.08
N HIS A 97 -6.48 -15.60 6.84
CA HIS A 97 -5.17 -15.01 6.56
C HIS A 97 -5.14 -13.52 6.93
N TRP A 98 -4.09 -13.08 7.61
CA TRP A 98 -3.95 -11.71 8.11
C TRP A 98 -4.04 -10.64 7.00
N GLY A 99 -3.61 -10.99 5.78
CA GLY A 99 -3.65 -10.11 4.60
C GLY A 99 -5.05 -9.85 4.03
N GLN A 100 -6.09 -10.58 4.47
CA GLN A 100 -7.46 -10.43 3.97
C GLN A 100 -7.96 -8.99 4.03
N ARG A 101 -7.77 -8.33 5.18
CA ARG A 101 -8.20 -6.93 5.37
C ARG A 101 -7.56 -5.98 4.36
N LEU A 102 -6.28 -6.18 4.04
CA LEU A 102 -5.55 -5.33 3.10
C LEU A 102 -6.02 -5.57 1.67
N TRP A 103 -6.28 -6.83 1.34
CA TRP A 103 -6.84 -7.21 0.05
C TRP A 103 -8.26 -6.63 -0.14
N ASP A 104 -9.10 -6.67 0.90
CA ASP A 104 -10.44 -6.07 0.87
C ASP A 104 -10.38 -4.55 0.68
N ILE A 105 -9.47 -3.85 1.39
CA ILE A 105 -9.23 -2.42 1.18
C ILE A 105 -8.90 -2.13 -0.28
N GLY A 106 -7.96 -2.86 -0.88
CA GLY A 106 -7.60 -2.67 -2.28
C GLY A 106 -8.81 -2.83 -3.22
N ARG A 107 -9.65 -3.83 -2.95
CA ARG A 107 -10.86 -4.10 -3.73
C ARG A 107 -11.88 -2.98 -3.59
N GLU A 108 -12.13 -2.52 -2.37
CA GLU A 108 -13.10 -1.45 -2.07
C GLU A 108 -12.67 -0.11 -2.67
N GLU A 109 -11.39 0.26 -2.54
CA GLU A 109 -10.83 1.46 -3.14
C GLU A 109 -10.98 1.45 -4.68
N ARG A 110 -10.75 0.29 -5.31
CA ARG A 110 -10.98 0.14 -6.75
C ARG A 110 -12.47 0.27 -7.08
N ALA A 111 -13.36 -0.33 -6.30
CA ALA A 111 -14.80 -0.24 -6.53
C ALA A 111 -15.31 1.21 -6.45
N GLN A 112 -14.85 1.98 -5.45
CA GLN A 112 -15.14 3.41 -5.32
C GLN A 112 -14.63 4.20 -6.54
N THR A 113 -13.38 3.96 -6.95
CA THR A 113 -12.78 4.59 -8.14
C THR A 113 -13.58 4.30 -9.41
N VAL A 114 -13.98 3.04 -9.62
CA VAL A 114 -14.81 2.64 -10.77
C VAL A 114 -16.19 3.30 -10.72
N GLY A 115 -16.79 3.41 -9.53
CA GLY A 115 -18.05 4.13 -9.32
C GLY A 115 -17.96 5.60 -9.72
N LEU A 116 -16.91 6.28 -9.26
CA LEU A 116 -16.64 7.68 -9.59
C LEU A 116 -16.42 7.87 -11.09
N LEU A 117 -15.62 7.00 -11.71
CA LEU A 117 -15.38 7.04 -13.16
C LEU A 117 -16.68 6.88 -13.95
N LYS A 118 -17.54 5.94 -13.56
CA LYS A 118 -18.87 5.75 -14.20
C LYS A 118 -19.75 6.99 -14.06
N ALA A 119 -19.78 7.60 -12.87
CA ALA A 119 -20.55 8.82 -12.63
C ALA A 119 -20.02 9.97 -13.49
N LEU A 120 -18.69 10.13 -13.56
CA LEU A 120 -18.04 11.13 -14.40
C LEU A 120 -18.39 10.89 -15.87
N MET A 121 -18.20 9.68 -16.40
CA MET A 121 -18.53 9.32 -17.78
C MET A 121 -20.00 9.64 -18.13
N LYS A 122 -20.94 9.39 -17.20
CA LYS A 122 -22.35 9.73 -17.41
C LYS A 122 -22.57 11.24 -17.49
N LEU A 123 -21.96 12.01 -16.60
CA LEU A 123 -22.00 13.48 -16.63
C LEU A 123 -21.40 14.01 -17.94
N THR A 124 -20.29 13.42 -18.38
CA THR A 124 -19.66 13.75 -19.67
C THR A 124 -20.66 13.45 -20.80
N GLY A 125 -21.32 12.29 -20.81
CA GLY A 125 -22.37 11.97 -21.78
C GLY A 125 -23.46 13.05 -21.87
N VAL A 126 -24.05 13.43 -20.73
CA VAL A 126 -25.11 14.46 -20.66
C VAL A 126 -24.62 15.82 -21.16
N ALA A 127 -23.42 16.25 -20.76
CA ALA A 127 -22.88 17.53 -21.21
C ALA A 127 -22.60 17.54 -22.72
N GLY A 128 -22.17 16.42 -23.31
CA GLY A 128 -22.05 16.28 -24.77
C GLY A 128 -23.41 16.32 -25.50
N GLU A 129 -24.47 15.78 -24.91
CA GLU A 129 -25.83 15.91 -25.47
C GLU A 129 -26.32 17.37 -25.43
N CYS A 130 -26.05 18.09 -24.34
CA CYS A 130 -26.36 19.52 -24.23
C CYS A 130 -25.59 20.36 -25.25
N GLU A 131 -24.31 20.06 -25.45
CA GLU A 131 -23.47 20.65 -26.50
C GLU A 131 -24.12 20.44 -27.87
N GLN A 132 -24.47 19.21 -28.23
CA GLN A 132 -25.09 18.90 -29.52
C GLN A 132 -26.41 19.65 -29.74
N ILE A 133 -27.25 19.73 -28.70
CA ILE A 133 -28.49 20.50 -28.76
C ILE A 133 -28.17 21.97 -29.04
N ALA A 134 -27.27 22.58 -28.28
CA ALA A 134 -26.91 23.99 -28.46
C ALA A 134 -26.31 24.28 -29.85
N SER A 135 -25.44 23.40 -30.37
CA SER A 135 -24.88 23.53 -31.73
C SER A 135 -25.97 23.55 -32.81
N ASN A 136 -27.01 22.71 -32.65
CA ASN A 136 -28.12 22.67 -33.61
C ASN A 136 -28.96 23.96 -33.62
N TYR A 137 -28.90 24.78 -32.56
CA TYR A 137 -29.65 26.04 -32.45
C TYR A 137 -28.81 27.30 -32.75
N SER A 138 -27.47 27.22 -32.82
CA SER A 138 -26.58 28.36 -33.07
C SER A 138 -25.78 28.17 -34.37
N GLY A 139 -26.17 28.88 -35.43
CA GLY A 139 -25.60 28.74 -36.78
C GLY A 139 -24.34 29.56 -37.08
N THR A 140 -23.71 30.22 -36.08
CA THR A 140 -22.59 31.17 -36.29
C THR A 140 -21.23 30.65 -35.77
N ILE A 141 -21.03 29.33 -35.73
CA ILE A 141 -19.90 28.64 -35.08
C ILE A 141 -18.57 28.71 -35.88
N ASP A 142 -18.43 29.65 -36.81
CA ASP A 142 -17.20 29.76 -37.62
C ASP A 142 -16.20 30.72 -36.97
N GLY A 143 -15.53 30.24 -35.91
CA GLY A 143 -14.20 30.73 -35.50
C GLY A 143 -14.05 31.14 -34.04
N VAL A 144 -13.65 30.21 -33.17
CA VAL A 144 -13.16 30.56 -31.82
C VAL A 144 -11.96 29.68 -31.42
N SER A 145 -10.94 30.33 -30.86
CA SER A 145 -9.66 29.76 -30.43
C SER A 145 -9.73 29.16 -29.01
N GLU A 146 -8.68 28.38 -28.69
CA GLU A 146 -8.54 27.34 -27.65
C GLU A 146 -9.09 27.59 -26.23
N HIS A 147 -9.54 28.79 -25.86
CA HIS A 147 -10.11 29.11 -24.54
C HIS A 147 -11.29 30.10 -24.51
N GLY A 148 -11.86 30.47 -25.67
CA GLY A 148 -13.19 31.08 -25.83
C GLY A 148 -13.54 32.41 -25.11
N GLY A 149 -13.74 33.46 -25.91
CA GLY A 149 -14.61 34.59 -25.59
C GLY A 149 -14.24 35.90 -26.30
N ASP A 150 -14.92 36.22 -27.40
CA ASP A 150 -15.15 37.61 -27.82
C ASP A 150 -16.38 38.13 -27.05
N ASP A 151 -16.30 39.34 -26.49
CA ASP A 151 -17.36 40.01 -25.72
C ASP A 151 -18.68 40.21 -26.51
N HIS A 152 -18.71 39.85 -27.80
CA HIS A 152 -19.89 39.77 -28.65
C HIS A 152 -20.59 38.40 -28.75
N GLU A 153 -20.13 37.36 -28.04
CA GLU A 153 -20.82 36.06 -28.06
C GLU A 153 -22.22 36.13 -27.44
N ASP A 154 -23.23 35.64 -28.17
CA ASP A 154 -24.54 35.33 -27.59
C ASP A 154 -24.36 34.36 -26.41
N PRO A 155 -25.09 34.53 -25.27
CA PRO A 155 -24.92 33.71 -24.07
C PRO A 155 -24.98 32.19 -24.33
N SER A 156 -25.69 31.75 -25.37
CA SER A 156 -25.72 30.33 -25.76
C SER A 156 -24.37 29.83 -26.29
N CYS A 157 -23.62 30.65 -27.03
CA CYS A 157 -22.29 30.32 -27.57
C CYS A 157 -21.23 30.25 -26.44
N ALA A 158 -21.29 31.19 -25.50
CA ALA A 158 -20.36 31.21 -24.36
C ALA A 158 -20.61 30.06 -23.35
N ILE A 159 -21.85 29.57 -23.24
CA ILE A 159 -22.17 28.36 -22.49
C ILE A 159 -21.64 27.12 -23.22
N PHE A 160 -21.77 27.09 -24.55
CA PHE A 160 -21.30 25.99 -25.40
C PHE A 160 -19.79 25.80 -25.31
N HIS A 161 -18.97 26.84 -25.48
CA HIS A 161 -17.51 26.71 -25.40
C HIS A 161 -17.04 26.19 -24.04
N ARG A 162 -17.65 26.67 -22.94
CA ARG A 162 -17.32 26.20 -21.60
C ARG A 162 -17.70 24.74 -21.37
N LEU A 163 -18.85 24.30 -21.90
CA LEU A 163 -19.24 22.90 -21.88
C LEU A 163 -18.28 22.04 -22.71
N TYR A 164 -17.94 22.46 -23.93
CA TYR A 164 -17.02 21.75 -24.81
C TYR A 164 -15.63 21.53 -24.19
N TYR A 165 -15.02 22.56 -23.61
CA TYR A 165 -13.69 22.41 -22.98
C TYR A 165 -13.74 21.61 -21.69
N ALA A 166 -14.75 21.82 -20.83
CA ALA A 166 -14.94 20.99 -19.64
C ALA A 166 -15.13 19.51 -20.01
N MET A 167 -15.80 19.25 -21.13
CA MET A 167 -16.00 17.93 -21.71
C MET A 167 -14.72 17.31 -22.25
N PHE A 168 -13.94 18.09 -23.00
CA PHE A 168 -12.63 17.68 -23.51
C PHE A 168 -11.69 17.28 -22.36
N ASP A 169 -11.59 18.12 -21.33
CA ASP A 169 -10.77 17.86 -20.15
C ASP A 169 -11.25 16.64 -19.36
N ALA A 170 -12.56 16.49 -19.18
CA ALA A 170 -13.14 15.32 -18.52
C ALA A 170 -12.84 14.02 -19.28
N ARG A 171 -12.95 14.02 -20.61
CA ARG A 171 -12.61 12.86 -21.45
C ARG A 171 -11.13 12.52 -21.36
N ALA A 172 -10.24 13.52 -21.38
CA ALA A 172 -8.81 13.31 -21.21
C ALA A 172 -8.47 12.72 -19.82
N ALA A 173 -9.10 13.23 -18.76
CA ALA A 173 -8.95 12.72 -17.41
C ALA A 173 -9.45 11.27 -17.26
N ILE A 174 -10.60 10.93 -17.86
CA ILE A 174 -11.13 9.57 -17.91
C ILE A 174 -10.14 8.64 -18.61
N ALA A 175 -9.67 9.00 -19.81
CA ALA A 175 -8.76 8.17 -20.59
C ALA A 175 -7.48 7.84 -19.81
N LYS A 176 -6.90 8.83 -19.12
CA LYS A 176 -5.74 8.66 -18.25
C LYS A 176 -6.00 7.76 -17.04
N ALA A 177 -7.22 7.77 -16.49
CA ALA A 177 -7.60 6.95 -15.34
C ALA A 177 -7.95 5.49 -15.71
N THR A 178 -8.16 5.21 -17.00
CA THR A 178 -8.56 3.88 -17.51
C THR A 178 -7.46 3.10 -18.23
N GLN A 179 -6.34 3.74 -18.57
CA GLN A 179 -5.12 3.06 -19.05
C GLN A 179 -4.36 2.41 -17.89
#